data_AF-A0AAU9V486-F1
#
_entry.id   AF-A0AAU9V486-F1
#
_cell.length_a   1.000
_cell.length_b   1.000
_cell.length_c   1.000
_cell.angle_alpha   90.00
_cell.angle_beta   90.00
_cell.angle_gamma   90.00
#
_symmetry.space_group_name_H-M   'P 1'
#
loop_
_entity.id
_entity.type
_entity.pdbx_description
1 polymer ?
#
loop_
_entity_poly.entity_id
_entity_poly.type
_entity_poly.pdbx_seq_one_letter_code
_entity_poly.pdbx_strand_id
1 'polypeptide(L)'
;MRHTAPELVTISRVSLQSTCRVKKYLDVTNQEDLVPITNLLQNDINEDYFDMEDIDEESDIDEEDNIDLLYLSGVYKSNRLCLKELWGQDGDGIEKFGLVMSIKHFIIPLRCLRFDDMTPRSKRKRVDRLAPIRNFFETFVENCQSSYSHGENVSVDEMLPGFRSKCSFRHIRISSEYKSL
;
A
#
# COMPACT_ATOMS: atom_id res chain seq x y z
N MET A 1 6.10 26.56 25.20
CA MET A 1 5.98 25.23 25.85
C MET A 1 5.00 24.42 25.01
N ARG A 2 5.50 23.50 24.20
CA ARG A 2 4.68 22.66 23.33
C ARG A 2 4.07 21.57 24.22
N HIS A 3 2.79 21.68 24.53
CA HIS A 3 2.03 20.57 25.10
C HIS A 3 1.90 19.51 24.01
N THR A 4 2.79 18.52 24.03
CA THR A 4 2.60 17.28 23.27
C THR A 4 1.36 16.59 23.84
N ALA A 5 0.27 16.61 23.06
CA ALA A 5 -1.01 16.05 23.46
C ALA A 5 -0.86 14.52 23.65
N PRO A 6 -1.33 13.96 24.79
CA PRO A 6 -1.27 12.52 25.05
C PRO A 6 -2.02 11.66 24.01
N GLU A 7 -2.88 12.28 23.19
CA GLU A 7 -3.60 11.61 22.10
C GLU A 7 -2.67 11.15 20.96
N LEU A 8 -1.62 11.90 20.62
CA LEU A 8 -0.65 11.51 19.58
C LEU A 8 0.15 10.26 19.98
N VAL A 9 0.49 10.14 21.28
CA VAL A 9 1.15 8.94 21.85
C VAL A 9 0.19 7.74 21.92
N THR A 10 -1.11 8.00 21.96
CA THR A 10 -2.13 6.94 22.02
C THR A 10 -2.45 6.39 20.62
N ILE A 11 -2.47 7.25 19.59
CA ILE A 11 -2.65 6.84 18.19
C ILE A 11 -1.49 5.95 17.74
N SER A 12 -0.24 6.32 18.05
CA SER A 12 0.95 5.49 17.75
C SER A 12 0.94 4.15 18.51
N ARG A 13 0.41 4.10 19.74
CA ARG A 13 0.31 2.86 20.52
C ARG A 13 -0.82 1.92 20.09
N VAL A 14 -1.93 2.43 19.56
CA VAL A 14 -3.02 1.59 19.02
C VAL A 14 -2.65 1.02 17.64
N SER A 15 -1.85 1.74 16.84
CA SER A 15 -1.19 1.21 15.64
C SER A 15 -0.34 -0.02 15.98
N LEU A 16 0.54 0.08 16.99
CA LEU A 16 1.54 -0.95 17.30
C LEU A 16 0.98 -2.37 17.59
N GLN A 17 -0.18 -2.54 18.24
CA GLN A 17 -0.69 -3.90 18.52
C GLN A 17 -1.40 -4.56 17.34
N SER A 18 -2.04 -3.75 16.48
CA SER A 18 -2.75 -4.22 15.29
C SER A 18 -1.76 -4.60 14.18
N THR A 19 -0.66 -3.82 14.09
CA THR A 19 0.38 -4.00 13.08
C THR A 19 1.25 -5.22 13.35
N CYS A 20 1.54 -5.61 14.60
CA CYS A 20 2.37 -6.79 14.90
C CYS A 20 1.90 -8.08 14.20
N ARG A 21 0.57 -8.30 14.07
CA ARG A 21 0.03 -9.49 13.40
C ARG A 21 0.09 -9.38 11.88
N VAL A 22 -0.13 -8.19 11.35
CA VAL A 22 -0.08 -7.92 9.90
C VAL A 22 1.37 -7.97 9.40
N LYS A 23 2.32 -7.43 10.17
CA LYS A 23 3.78 -7.51 9.94
C LYS A 23 4.30 -8.96 9.91
N LYS A 24 3.59 -9.92 10.49
CA LYS A 24 3.93 -11.36 10.37
C LYS A 24 3.78 -11.89 8.94
N TYR A 25 2.84 -11.33 8.18
CA TYR A 25 2.56 -11.76 6.80
C TYR A 25 3.23 -10.84 5.79
N LEU A 26 3.17 -9.54 6.05
CA LEU A 26 3.88 -8.51 5.32
C LEU A 26 5.28 -8.42 5.91
N ASP A 27 6.18 -9.26 5.41
CA ASP A 27 7.60 -9.15 5.67
C ASP A 27 8.12 -7.93 4.89
N VAL A 28 7.77 -6.73 5.39
CA VAL A 28 8.27 -5.45 4.87
C VAL A 28 9.76 -5.28 5.22
N THR A 29 10.38 -6.25 5.88
CA THR A 29 11.79 -6.24 6.30
C THR A 29 12.79 -6.37 5.13
N ASN A 30 12.34 -6.70 3.91
CA ASN A 30 13.08 -6.40 2.67
C ASN A 30 12.86 -4.95 2.19
N GLN A 31 12.65 -4.03 3.14
CA GLN A 31 12.68 -2.58 2.92
C GLN A 31 13.98 -2.17 2.22
N GLU A 32 15.09 -2.90 2.43
CA GLU A 32 16.35 -2.68 1.74
C GLU A 32 16.27 -2.79 0.20
N ASP A 33 15.29 -3.51 -0.36
CA ASP A 33 15.05 -3.58 -1.80
C ASP A 33 13.98 -2.58 -2.27
N LEU A 34 13.01 -2.22 -1.42
CA LEU A 34 11.94 -1.29 -1.76
C LEU A 34 12.40 0.17 -1.68
N VAL A 35 13.07 0.53 -0.59
CA VAL A 35 13.50 1.89 -0.26
C VAL A 35 14.44 2.48 -1.32
N PRO A 36 15.44 1.77 -1.86
CA PRO A 36 16.27 2.34 -2.92
C PRO A 36 15.51 2.60 -4.21
N ILE A 37 14.56 1.73 -4.58
CA ILE A 37 13.80 1.84 -5.84
C ILE A 37 12.74 2.95 -5.74
N THR A 38 12.07 3.08 -4.59
CA THR A 38 11.11 4.15 -4.31
C THR A 38 11.83 5.51 -4.27
N ASN A 39 13.00 5.59 -3.62
CA ASN A 39 13.81 6.80 -3.54
C ASN A 39 14.34 7.27 -4.90
N LEU A 40 14.81 6.34 -5.75
CA LEU A 40 15.26 6.69 -7.11
C LEU A 40 14.14 7.34 -7.94
N LEU A 41 12.91 6.83 -7.83
CA LEU A 41 11.77 7.37 -8.56
C LEU A 41 11.18 8.62 -7.93
N GLN A 42 11.31 8.78 -6.61
CA GLN A 42 10.93 10.02 -5.93
C GLN A 42 11.75 11.19 -6.47
N ASN A 43 13.05 11.00 -6.67
CA ASN A 43 13.92 12.01 -7.29
C ASN A 43 13.48 12.37 -8.72
N ASP A 44 13.08 11.37 -9.52
CA ASP A 44 12.59 11.61 -10.90
C ASP A 44 11.22 12.32 -10.93
N ILE A 45 10.35 12.10 -9.94
CA ILE A 45 8.99 12.67 -9.89
C ILE A 45 8.98 14.09 -9.32
N ASN A 46 9.94 14.43 -8.46
CA ASN A 46 10.06 15.75 -7.85
C ASN A 46 10.26 16.87 -8.88
N GLU A 47 10.78 16.59 -10.09
CA GLU A 47 10.95 17.61 -11.14
C GLU A 47 9.64 17.99 -11.88
N ASP A 48 8.63 17.11 -11.92
CA ASP A 48 7.53 17.24 -12.88
C ASP A 48 6.16 17.66 -12.29
N TYR A 49 5.92 17.55 -10.96
CA TYR A 49 4.54 17.52 -10.44
C TYR A 49 4.18 18.39 -9.23
N PHE A 50 5.10 19.12 -8.61
CA PHE A 50 4.77 20.04 -7.52
C PHE A 50 5.52 21.36 -7.66
N ASP A 51 4.79 22.48 -7.59
CA ASP A 51 5.40 23.78 -7.29
C ASP A 51 6.16 23.62 -5.96
N MET A 52 7.48 23.73 -6.05
CA MET A 52 8.49 23.33 -5.05
C MET A 52 8.52 24.21 -3.78
N GLU A 53 7.47 24.97 -3.47
CA GLU A 53 7.52 25.94 -2.36
C GLU A 53 7.12 25.39 -0.99
N ASP A 54 6.56 24.18 -0.91
CA ASP A 54 6.01 23.61 0.35
C ASP A 54 6.46 22.16 0.61
N ILE A 55 7.60 21.73 0.07
CA ILE A 55 8.23 20.49 0.54
C ILE A 55 9.09 20.91 1.73
N ASP A 56 8.50 20.88 2.92
CA ASP A 56 9.27 20.98 4.15
C ASP A 56 10.39 19.92 4.07
N GLU A 57 11.63 20.38 4.21
CA GLU A 57 12.81 19.53 4.19
C GLU A 57 12.58 18.29 5.07
N GLU A 58 12.66 17.11 4.44
CA GLU A 58 13.12 15.89 5.10
C GLU A 58 12.35 15.52 6.39
N SER A 59 11.02 15.46 6.36
CA SER A 59 10.32 14.61 7.33
C SER A 59 10.49 13.16 6.87
N ASP A 60 11.22 12.34 7.64
CA ASP A 60 11.36 10.90 7.43
C ASP A 60 9.99 10.31 7.06
N ILE A 61 9.82 9.96 5.79
CA ILE A 61 8.60 9.31 5.32
C ILE A 61 8.67 7.89 5.86
N ASP A 62 7.96 7.61 6.94
CA ASP A 62 7.84 6.24 7.42
C ASP A 62 6.89 5.47 6.47
N GLU A 63 7.45 4.51 5.75
CA GLU A 63 6.67 3.59 4.92
C GLU A 63 5.67 2.80 5.76
N GLU A 64 5.97 2.55 7.05
CA GLU A 64 5.06 1.90 7.98
C GLU A 64 3.81 2.75 8.22
N ASP A 65 3.95 4.06 8.40
CA ASP A 65 2.81 4.96 8.60
C ASP A 65 1.88 4.99 7.36
N ASN A 66 2.44 4.84 6.16
CA ASN A 66 1.64 4.74 4.93
C ASN A 66 0.79 3.46 4.91
N ILE A 67 1.37 2.32 5.31
CA ILE A 67 0.66 1.05 5.40
C ILE A 67 -0.44 1.11 6.47
N ASP A 68 -0.17 1.77 7.58
CA ASP A 68 -1.13 1.96 8.66
C ASP A 68 -2.32 2.81 8.24
N LEU A 69 -2.09 3.91 7.51
CA LEU A 69 -3.16 4.73 6.95
C LEU A 69 -3.97 3.98 5.88
N LEU A 70 -3.32 3.16 5.04
CA LEU A 70 -4.03 2.27 4.11
C LEU A 70 -4.93 1.28 4.86
N TYR A 71 -4.43 0.66 5.93
CA TYR A 71 -5.22 -0.25 6.75
C TYR A 71 -6.40 0.48 7.40
N LEU A 72 -6.16 1.67 7.95
CA LEU A 72 -7.17 2.52 8.55
C LEU A 72 -8.27 2.91 7.55
N SER A 73 -7.90 3.18 6.29
CA SER A 73 -8.88 3.46 5.22
C SER A 73 -9.82 2.28 4.96
N GLY A 74 -9.29 1.05 5.06
CA GLY A 74 -10.08 -0.17 4.98
C GLY A 74 -11.08 -0.30 6.14
N VAL A 75 -10.66 0.02 7.36
CA VAL A 75 -11.51 0.02 8.56
C VAL A 75 -12.66 1.01 8.42
N TYR A 76 -12.39 2.22 7.92
CA TYR A 76 -13.41 3.23 7.67
C TYR A 76 -14.26 2.98 6.40
N LYS A 77 -13.97 1.91 5.64
CA LYS A 77 -14.61 1.61 4.35
C LYS A 77 -14.53 2.79 3.37
N SER A 78 -13.46 3.58 3.46
CA SER A 78 -13.27 4.81 2.68
C SER A 78 -12.54 4.58 1.36
N ASN A 79 -12.44 3.33 0.90
CA ASN A 79 -11.71 2.96 -0.33
C ASN A 79 -12.26 3.59 -1.62
N ARG A 80 -13.45 4.20 -1.58
CA ARG A 80 -14.07 4.92 -2.71
C ARG A 80 -14.06 6.44 -2.55
N LEU A 81 -13.64 6.95 -1.39
CA LEU A 81 -13.53 8.38 -1.16
C LEU A 81 -12.27 8.91 -1.83
N CYS A 82 -12.31 10.16 -2.27
CA CYS A 82 -11.09 10.80 -2.76
C CYS A 82 -10.18 11.19 -1.59
N LEU A 83 -8.87 11.23 -1.82
CA LEU A 83 -7.91 11.57 -0.76
C LEU A 83 -8.16 12.99 -0.20
N LYS A 84 -8.68 13.92 -1.01
CA LYS A 84 -9.02 15.27 -0.54
C LYS A 84 -10.16 15.28 0.47
N GLU A 85 -11.16 14.42 0.30
CA GLU A 85 -12.24 14.25 1.29
C GLU A 85 -11.69 13.59 2.55
N LEU A 86 -10.81 12.60 2.41
CA LEU A 86 -10.24 11.90 3.57
C LEU A 86 -9.38 12.83 4.45
N TRP A 87 -8.65 13.76 3.84
CA TRP A 87 -7.85 14.82 4.48
C TRP A 87 -8.58 16.18 4.61
N GLY A 88 -9.91 16.20 4.47
CA GLY A 88 -10.69 17.44 4.54
C GLY A 88 -10.47 18.20 5.84
N GLN A 89 -10.19 19.50 5.75
CA GLN A 89 -9.95 20.37 6.92
C GLN A 89 -11.24 20.97 7.49
N ASP A 90 -12.35 20.94 6.73
CA ASP A 90 -13.61 21.61 7.08
C ASP A 90 -14.56 20.75 7.95
N GLY A 91 -14.01 19.78 8.69
CA GLY A 91 -14.78 18.89 9.58
C GLY A 91 -15.41 17.66 8.91
N ASP A 92 -15.33 17.56 7.59
CA ASP A 92 -15.84 16.42 6.80
C ASP A 92 -14.80 15.30 6.61
N GLY A 93 -13.53 15.56 6.96
CA GLY A 93 -12.42 14.61 6.84
C GLY A 93 -12.27 13.70 8.05
N ILE A 94 -11.42 12.69 7.91
CA ILE A 94 -11.03 11.83 9.04
C ILE A 94 -9.78 12.43 9.67
N GLU A 95 -9.96 13.12 10.80
CA GLU A 95 -8.91 13.87 11.51
C GLU A 95 -7.61 13.06 11.69
N LYS A 96 -7.72 11.76 11.97
CA LYS A 96 -6.57 10.86 12.14
C LYS A 96 -5.60 10.84 10.95
N PHE A 97 -6.09 10.99 9.72
CA PHE A 97 -5.23 10.98 8.53
C PHE A 97 -4.33 12.21 8.47
N GLY A 98 -4.90 13.41 8.70
CA GLY A 98 -4.15 14.66 8.74
C GLY A 98 -3.23 14.80 9.96
N LEU A 99 -3.54 14.11 11.06
CA LEU A 99 -2.70 14.07 12.26
C LEU A 99 -1.46 13.18 12.10
N VAL A 100 -1.52 12.13 11.27
CA VAL A 100 -0.38 11.22 11.03
C VAL A 100 0.59 11.82 10.02
N MET A 101 0.12 12.19 8.83
CA MET A 101 0.96 12.82 7.82
C MET A 101 0.15 13.70 6.86
N SER A 102 0.83 14.59 6.14
CA SER A 102 0.19 15.39 5.10
C SER A 102 -0.26 14.51 3.93
N ILE A 103 -1.30 14.94 3.21
CA ILE A 103 -1.77 14.26 2.00
C ILE A 103 -0.65 14.12 0.94
N LYS A 104 0.30 15.08 0.90
CA LYS A 104 1.45 15.05 -0.01
C LYS A 104 2.37 13.88 0.34
N HIS A 105 2.73 13.73 1.62
CA HIS A 105 3.57 12.64 2.12
C HIS A 105 2.92 11.26 1.96
N PHE A 106 1.59 11.17 1.97
CA PHE A 106 0.89 9.93 1.69
C PHE A 106 0.88 9.55 0.19
N ILE A 107 0.74 10.55 -0.70
CA ILE A 107 0.62 10.30 -2.15
C ILE A 107 1.95 9.89 -2.78
N ILE A 108 3.07 10.46 -2.32
CA ILE A 108 4.39 10.24 -2.92
C ILE A 108 4.77 8.74 -2.87
N PRO A 109 4.79 8.06 -1.71
CA PRO A 109 5.08 6.64 -1.64
C PRO A 109 4.12 5.79 -2.47
N LEU A 110 2.82 6.08 -2.44
CA LEU A 110 1.83 5.34 -3.24
C LEU A 110 2.08 5.41 -4.75
N ARG A 111 2.65 6.52 -5.25
CA ARG A 111 3.01 6.67 -6.68
C ARG A 111 4.36 6.00 -6.99
N CYS A 112 5.31 6.12 -6.08
CA CYS A 112 6.67 5.62 -6.23
C CYS A 112 6.81 4.13 -5.90
N LEU A 113 5.82 3.51 -5.24
CA LEU A 113 5.89 2.12 -4.78
C LEU A 113 6.23 1.15 -5.92
N ARG A 114 7.32 0.40 -5.76
CA ARG A 114 7.77 -0.66 -6.69
C ARG A 114 8.28 -1.84 -5.88
N PHE A 115 7.98 -3.05 -6.35
CA PHE A 115 8.36 -4.31 -5.72
C PHE A 115 9.42 -5.09 -6.51
N ASP A 116 10.07 -4.44 -7.48
CA ASP A 116 10.91 -5.11 -8.47
C ASP A 116 11.99 -4.19 -9.01
N ASP A 117 13.22 -4.70 -9.07
CA ASP A 117 14.37 -4.06 -9.70
C ASP A 117 14.17 -3.87 -11.20
N MET A 118 14.67 -2.75 -11.71
CA MET A 118 14.61 -2.44 -13.13
C MET A 118 15.49 -3.35 -14.00
N THR A 119 16.55 -3.94 -13.44
CA THR A 119 17.59 -4.66 -14.18
C THR A 119 17.71 -6.12 -13.70
N PRO A 120 17.50 -7.16 -14.54
CA PRO A 120 17.01 -7.20 -15.92
C PRO A 120 15.50 -7.53 -16.00
N ARG A 121 14.65 -6.55 -15.69
CA ARG A 121 13.19 -6.71 -15.71
C ARG A 121 12.62 -7.15 -17.06
N SER A 122 13.23 -6.69 -18.16
CA SER A 122 12.81 -7.01 -19.53
C SER A 122 12.94 -8.50 -19.86
N LYS A 123 13.99 -9.16 -19.35
CA LYS A 123 14.20 -10.61 -19.53
C LYS A 123 13.20 -11.40 -18.70
N ARG A 124 12.99 -11.02 -17.43
CA ARG A 124 12.05 -11.69 -16.53
C ARG A 124 10.61 -11.57 -17.01
N LYS A 125 10.17 -10.40 -17.47
CA LYS A 125 8.82 -10.18 -18.03
C LYS A 125 8.46 -11.07 -19.22
N ARG A 126 9.45 -11.54 -19.99
CA ARG A 126 9.22 -12.45 -21.13
C ARG A 126 8.82 -13.85 -20.67
N VAL A 127 9.30 -14.27 -19.50
CA VAL A 127 9.03 -15.59 -18.93
C VAL A 127 7.85 -15.52 -17.96
N ASP A 128 7.80 -14.48 -17.14
CA ASP A 128 6.80 -14.28 -16.10
C ASP A 128 6.13 -12.90 -16.20
N ARG A 129 4.82 -12.91 -16.49
CA ARG A 129 4.02 -11.67 -16.55
C ARG A 129 3.84 -11.00 -15.18
N LEU A 130 4.03 -11.74 -14.08
CA LEU A 130 3.96 -11.24 -12.70
C LEU A 130 5.33 -10.89 -12.11
N ALA A 131 6.40 -10.89 -12.92
CA ALA A 131 7.75 -10.52 -12.49
C ALA A 131 7.81 -9.24 -11.63
N PRO A 132 7.02 -8.17 -11.88
CA PRO A 132 7.04 -6.94 -11.07
C PRO A 132 6.63 -7.05 -9.60
N ILE A 133 6.03 -8.16 -9.18
CA ILE A 133 5.60 -8.38 -7.78
C ILE A 133 5.94 -9.79 -7.30
N ARG A 134 6.65 -10.58 -8.13
CA ARG A 134 6.89 -12.01 -7.94
C ARG A 134 7.53 -12.31 -6.58
N ASN A 135 8.63 -11.64 -6.28
CA ASN A 135 9.40 -11.84 -5.05
C ASN A 135 8.53 -11.58 -3.81
N PHE A 136 7.93 -10.38 -3.75
CA PHE A 136 7.02 -10.00 -2.68
C PHE A 136 5.85 -10.99 -2.50
N PHE A 137 5.24 -11.43 -3.60
CA PHE A 137 4.11 -12.36 -3.55
C PHE A 137 4.50 -13.75 -3.05
N GLU A 138 5.66 -14.26 -3.47
CA GLU A 138 6.17 -15.56 -3.01
C GLU A 138 6.52 -15.54 -1.53
N THR A 139 7.25 -14.51 -1.08
CA THR A 139 7.53 -14.31 0.36
C THR A 139 6.24 -14.21 1.18
N PHE A 140 5.24 -13.46 0.69
CA PHE A 140 3.94 -13.36 1.35
C PHE A 140 3.24 -14.73 1.48
N VAL A 141 3.26 -15.54 0.42
CA VAL A 141 2.68 -16.89 0.43
C VAL A 141 3.42 -17.81 1.39
N GLU A 142 4.76 -17.77 1.40
CA GLU A 142 5.59 -18.54 2.33
C GLU A 142 5.28 -18.18 3.79
N ASN A 143 5.12 -16.88 4.09
CA ASN A 143 4.73 -16.40 5.41
C ASN A 143 3.33 -16.86 5.82
N CYS A 144 2.38 -16.91 4.88
CA CYS A 144 1.04 -17.43 5.14
C CYS A 144 1.09 -18.92 5.49
N GLN A 145 1.86 -19.70 4.74
CA GLN A 145 2.01 -21.15 4.93
C GLN A 145 2.73 -21.49 6.24
N SER A 146 3.76 -20.73 6.60
CA SER A 146 4.48 -20.93 7.87
C SER A 146 3.67 -20.48 9.09
N SER A 147 2.73 -19.54 8.89
CA SER A 147 1.95 -18.95 9.97
C SER A 147 0.75 -19.76 10.44
N TYR A 148 0.25 -20.69 9.61
CA TYR A 148 -0.99 -21.40 9.88
C TYR A 148 -0.98 -22.83 9.33
N SER A 149 -1.46 -23.78 10.13
CA SER A 149 -1.68 -25.17 9.72
C SER A 149 -3.18 -25.41 9.51
N HIS A 150 -3.54 -25.91 8.31
CA HIS A 150 -4.92 -26.17 7.93
C HIS A 150 -5.48 -27.42 8.64
N GLY A 151 -6.80 -27.43 8.87
CA GLY A 151 -7.51 -28.63 9.33
C GLY A 151 -7.86 -29.58 8.17
N GLU A 152 -8.69 -30.60 8.46
CA GLU A 152 -9.07 -31.64 7.49
C GLU A 152 -9.85 -31.10 6.28
N ASN A 153 -10.70 -30.11 6.48
CA ASN A 153 -11.57 -29.56 5.45
C ASN A 153 -10.97 -28.28 4.87
N VAL A 154 -10.52 -28.33 3.62
CA VAL A 154 -9.97 -27.19 2.87
C VAL A 154 -10.73 -27.01 1.57
N SER A 155 -11.07 -25.76 1.24
CA SER A 155 -11.69 -25.38 -0.02
C SER A 155 -10.70 -24.64 -0.90
N VAL A 156 -10.73 -24.95 -2.21
CA VAL A 156 -9.99 -24.20 -3.24
C VAL A 156 -11.02 -23.51 -4.11
N ASP A 157 -10.91 -22.19 -4.23
CA ASP A 157 -11.78 -21.37 -5.07
C ASP A 157 -10.95 -20.27 -5.76
N GLU A 158 -11.52 -19.64 -6.79
CA GLU A 158 -10.90 -18.54 -7.51
C GLU A 158 -11.24 -17.17 -6.87
N MET A 159 -10.23 -16.31 -6.71
CA MET A 159 -10.43 -14.91 -6.33
C MET A 159 -10.07 -14.00 -7.51
N LEU A 160 -11.01 -13.14 -7.90
CA LEU A 160 -10.84 -12.21 -9.03
C LEU A 160 -10.82 -10.76 -8.53
N PRO A 161 -9.63 -10.19 -8.24
CA PRO A 161 -9.55 -8.78 -7.88
C PRO A 161 -9.95 -7.90 -9.07
N GLY A 162 -10.90 -6.99 -8.84
CA GLY A 162 -11.39 -6.09 -9.88
C GLY A 162 -10.31 -5.10 -10.30
N PHE A 163 -9.92 -5.12 -11.58
CA PHE A 163 -8.94 -4.18 -12.14
C PHE A 163 -9.32 -3.70 -13.54
N ARG A 164 -9.35 -2.38 -13.74
CA ARG A 164 -9.82 -1.75 -14.99
C ARG A 164 -8.69 -1.22 -15.91
N SER A 165 -7.49 -0.95 -15.38
CA SER A 165 -6.38 -0.35 -16.15
C SER A 165 -5.59 -1.37 -16.96
N LYS A 166 -4.83 -1.02 -18.00
CA LYS A 166 -4.09 -1.97 -18.86
C LYS A 166 -3.21 -2.96 -18.06
N CYS A 167 -3.46 -4.25 -18.26
CA CYS A 167 -2.78 -5.37 -17.60
C CYS A 167 -2.81 -6.56 -18.57
N SER A 168 -1.66 -7.22 -18.75
CA SER A 168 -1.44 -8.26 -19.77
C SER A 168 -2.05 -9.63 -19.45
N PHE A 169 -2.54 -9.82 -18.23
CA PHE A 169 -3.15 -11.06 -17.75
C PHE A 169 -4.58 -10.86 -17.23
N ARG A 170 -5.19 -9.70 -17.52
CA ARG A 170 -6.59 -9.46 -17.16
C ARG A 170 -7.50 -10.34 -17.99
N HIS A 171 -8.44 -11.02 -17.33
CA HIS A 171 -9.52 -11.73 -17.98
C HIS A 171 -10.84 -10.99 -17.79
N ILE A 172 -11.68 -11.01 -18.82
CA ILE A 172 -13.08 -10.56 -18.72
C ILE A 172 -13.89 -11.80 -18.41
N ARG A 173 -14.54 -11.81 -17.24
CA ARG A 173 -15.51 -12.84 -16.89
C ARG A 173 -16.91 -12.27 -17.03
N ILE A 174 -17.73 -12.94 -17.83
CA ILE A 174 -19.16 -12.67 -17.93
C ILE A 174 -19.84 -13.74 -17.07
N SER A 175 -20.53 -13.37 -16.00
CA SER A 175 -21.27 -14.35 -15.19
C SER A 175 -22.40 -14.96 -16.01
N SER A 176 -22.72 -16.22 -15.74
CA SER A 176 -23.75 -16.99 -16.45
C SER A 176 -25.16 -16.41 -16.32
N GLU A 177 -25.38 -15.46 -15.41
CA GLU A 177 -26.66 -14.75 -15.21
C GLU A 177 -27.00 -13.77 -16.36
N TYR A 178 -26.04 -13.43 -17.23
CA TYR A 178 -26.24 -12.49 -18.34
C TYR A 178 -26.33 -13.16 -19.72
N LYS A 179 -26.45 -14.50 -19.79
CA LYS A 179 -26.60 -15.23 -21.06
C LYS A 179 -28.04 -15.37 -21.55
N SER A 180 -29.03 -14.81 -20.84
CA SER A 180 -30.46 -14.88 -21.18
C SER A 180 -31.12 -13.51 -21.42
N LEU A 181 -30.33 -12.50 -21.80
CA LEU A 181 -30.82 -11.25 -22.40
C LEU A 181 -30.27 -11.16 -23.83
#